data_AF-W2BWS1-F1
#
_entry.id   AF-W2BWS1-F1
#
_cell.length_a   1.000
_cell.length_b   1.000
_cell.length_c   1.000
_cell.angle_alpha   90.00
_cell.angle_beta   90.00
_cell.angle_gamma   90.00
#
_symmetry.space_group_name_H-M   'P 1'
#
loop_
_entity.id
_entity.type
_entity.pdbx_description
1 polymer ?
#
loop_
_entity_poly.entity_id
_entity_poly.type
_entity_poly.pdbx_seq_one_letter_code
_entity_poly.pdbx_strand_id
1 'polypeptide(L)'
;MQLTDRIKDCNGCSACIVGCKELCIKMQPDEKGFLKPVINEDVCTKCNNCLLYCPLFMPVDLPDPEKFYEYKDEYYERDMPKIYRKTLRDSKTEKPTEFAGTLCQIAGLKSLMGDRLRENLILYSLYCDPDKPKRPECVNCQFIK
;
A
#
# COMPACT_ATOMS: atom_id res chain seq x y z
N MET A 1 -12.58 11.58 -12.12
CA MET A 1 -12.96 10.16 -11.92
C MET A 1 -12.14 9.69 -10.73
N GLN A 2 -12.81 9.32 -9.65
CA GLN A 2 -12.11 8.91 -8.44
C GLN A 2 -11.52 7.51 -8.63
N LEU A 3 -10.39 7.23 -7.98
CA LEU A 3 -9.78 5.90 -8.02
C LEU A 3 -10.73 4.82 -7.46
N THR A 4 -11.51 5.18 -6.46
CA THR A 4 -12.48 4.31 -5.77
C THR A 4 -13.69 3.93 -6.62
N ASP A 5 -13.97 4.63 -7.72
CA ASP A 5 -14.99 4.23 -8.69
C ASP A 5 -14.64 2.88 -9.35
N ARG A 6 -13.33 2.58 -9.46
CA ARG A 6 -12.80 1.34 -10.03
C ARG A 6 -12.35 0.34 -8.97
N ILE A 7 -11.86 0.82 -7.83
CA ILE A 7 -11.28 0.00 -6.75
C ILE A 7 -12.11 0.13 -5.48
N LYS A 8 -13.24 -0.58 -5.46
CA LYS A 8 -14.20 -0.52 -4.34
C LYS A 8 -13.57 -1.05 -3.05
N ASP A 9 -12.89 -2.18 -3.12
CA ASP A 9 -12.27 -2.87 -1.97
C ASP A 9 -10.86 -2.38 -1.64
N CYS A 10 -10.59 -1.08 -1.83
CA CYS A 10 -9.31 -0.48 -1.44
C CYS A 10 -8.99 -0.72 0.04
N ASN A 11 -7.82 -1.32 0.32
CA ASN A 11 -7.33 -1.64 1.67
C ASN A 11 -6.35 -0.60 2.26
N GLY A 12 -6.36 0.63 1.73
CA GLY A 12 -5.66 1.76 2.36
C GLY A 12 -4.12 1.71 2.30
N CYS A 13 -3.50 0.93 1.40
CA CYS A 13 -2.03 0.79 1.38
C CYS A 13 -1.28 2.10 1.07
N SER A 14 -1.95 3.10 0.48
CA SER A 14 -1.40 4.43 0.14
C SER A 14 -0.32 4.47 -0.96
N ALA A 15 -0.14 3.40 -1.74
CA ALA A 15 0.80 3.37 -2.87
C ALA A 15 0.46 4.44 -3.94
N CYS A 16 -0.82 4.71 -4.17
CA CYS A 16 -1.29 5.72 -5.11
C CYS A 16 -0.79 7.14 -4.79
N ILE A 17 -0.62 7.49 -3.51
CA ILE A 17 -0.05 8.78 -3.09
C ILE A 17 1.41 8.90 -3.49
N VAL A 18 2.17 7.80 -3.43
CA VAL A 18 3.58 7.80 -3.81
C VAL A 18 3.72 7.87 -5.33
N GLY A 19 2.86 7.16 -6.07
CA GLY A 19 2.87 7.11 -7.53
C GLY A 19 2.32 8.36 -8.23
N CYS A 20 1.54 9.18 -7.53
CA CYS A 20 0.98 10.42 -8.06
C CYS A 20 2.05 11.51 -8.17
N LYS A 21 2.40 11.90 -9.42
CA LYS A 21 3.39 12.96 -9.68
C LYS A 21 2.90 14.36 -9.34
N GLU A 22 1.59 14.60 -9.47
CA GLU A 22 0.95 15.89 -9.20
C GLU A 22 0.63 16.10 -7.71
N LEU A 23 0.88 15.10 -6.86
CA LEU A 23 0.58 15.13 -5.43
C LEU A 23 -0.89 15.46 -5.11
N CYS A 24 -1.80 15.10 -6.01
CA CYS A 24 -3.23 15.43 -5.91
C CYS A 24 -4.05 14.44 -5.07
N ILE A 25 -3.43 13.41 -4.48
CA ILE A 25 -4.13 12.34 -3.74
C ILE A 25 -3.86 12.46 -2.24
N LYS A 26 -4.92 12.39 -1.43
CA LYS A 26 -4.85 12.28 0.04
C LYS A 26 -5.68 11.08 0.50
N MET A 27 -5.32 10.47 1.64
CA MET A 27 -6.19 9.50 2.29
C MET A 27 -7.16 10.21 3.22
N GLN A 28 -8.45 9.90 3.13
CA GLN A 28 -9.49 10.40 4.04
C GLN A 28 -10.48 9.29 4.36
N PRO A 29 -11.05 9.25 5.58
CA PRO A 29 -12.11 8.32 5.91
C PRO A 29 -13.37 8.63 5.10
N ASP A 30 -14.04 7.59 4.59
CA ASP A 30 -15.39 7.71 4.06
C ASP A 30 -16.46 7.68 5.18
N GLU A 31 -17.74 7.67 4.81
CA GLU A 31 -18.87 7.63 5.75
C GLU A 31 -18.87 6.40 6.68
N LYS A 32 -18.19 5.31 6.28
CA LYS A 32 -18.04 4.08 7.07
C LYS A 32 -16.77 4.08 7.92
N GLY A 33 -16.00 5.17 7.86
CA GLY A 33 -14.68 5.28 8.51
C GLY A 33 -13.57 4.55 7.76
N PHE A 34 -13.81 4.11 6.52
CA PHE A 34 -12.80 3.38 5.75
C PHE A 34 -11.83 4.38 5.15
N LEU A 35 -10.53 4.17 5.34
CA LEU A 35 -9.53 5.08 4.81
C LEU A 35 -9.40 4.91 3.28
N LYS A 36 -9.85 5.89 2.50
CA LYS A 36 -9.90 5.85 1.02
C LYS A 36 -9.12 7.00 0.38
N PRO A 37 -8.58 6.81 -0.84
CA PRO A 37 -7.93 7.88 -1.57
C PRO A 37 -8.95 8.87 -2.13
N VAL A 38 -8.73 10.16 -1.89
CA VAL A 38 -9.48 11.28 -2.44
C VAL A 38 -8.56 12.06 -3.39
N ILE A 39 -9.00 12.23 -4.63
CA ILE A 39 -8.27 12.93 -5.69
C ILE A 39 -8.78 14.36 -5.79
N ASN A 40 -7.87 15.34 -5.71
CA ASN A 40 -8.13 16.72 -6.12
C ASN A 40 -8.15 16.81 -7.66
N GLU A 41 -9.35 16.91 -8.23
CA GLU A 41 -9.56 16.93 -9.69
C GLU A 41 -9.06 18.22 -10.35
N ASP A 42 -8.94 19.34 -9.61
CA ASP A 42 -8.43 20.61 -10.15
C ASP A 42 -6.92 20.53 -10.46
N VAL A 43 -6.22 19.58 -9.83
CA VAL A 43 -4.78 19.35 -10.00
C VAL A 43 -4.51 18.08 -10.82
N CYS A 44 -5.45 17.15 -10.87
CA CYS A 44 -5.26 15.84 -11.51
C CYS A 44 -5.15 15.94 -13.03
N THR A 45 -4.01 15.52 -13.58
CA THR A 45 -3.76 15.44 -15.03
C THR A 45 -4.32 14.16 -15.69
N LYS A 46 -5.03 13.31 -14.95
CA LYS A 46 -5.62 12.04 -15.42
C LYS A 46 -4.60 11.07 -16.04
N CYS A 47 -3.37 11.06 -15.50
CA CYS A 47 -2.28 10.21 -15.97
C CYS A 47 -2.43 8.70 -15.66
N ASN A 48 -3.42 8.31 -14.87
CA ASN A 48 -3.68 6.92 -14.43
C ASN A 48 -2.59 6.23 -13.60
N ASN A 49 -1.55 6.94 -13.15
CA ASN A 49 -0.53 6.35 -12.26
C ASN A 49 -1.13 5.72 -11.00
N CYS A 50 -2.18 6.33 -10.44
CA CYS A 50 -2.83 5.80 -9.25
C CYS A 50 -3.45 4.40 -9.46
N LEU A 51 -3.89 4.09 -10.69
CA LEU A 51 -4.34 2.76 -11.10
C LEU A 51 -3.15 1.84 -11.37
N LEU A 52 -2.13 2.34 -12.09
CA LEU A 52 -0.91 1.57 -12.40
C LEU A 52 -0.23 1.02 -11.13
N TYR A 53 -0.17 1.83 -10.06
CA TYR A 53 0.46 1.44 -8.80
C TYR A 53 -0.53 0.83 -7.77
N CYS A 54 -1.79 0.61 -8.14
CA CYS A 54 -2.75 -0.03 -7.27
C CYS A 54 -2.64 -1.55 -7.42
N PRO A 55 -2.19 -2.29 -6.39
CA PRO A 55 -2.05 -3.75 -6.49
C PRO A 55 -3.38 -4.51 -6.63
N LEU A 56 -4.51 -3.84 -6.40
CA LEU A 56 -5.85 -4.40 -6.65
C LEU A 56 -6.29 -4.23 -8.12
N PHE A 57 -5.65 -3.33 -8.87
CA PHE A 57 -5.92 -3.10 -10.29
C PHE A 57 -4.86 -3.76 -11.18
N MET A 58 -3.60 -3.53 -10.85
CA MET A 58 -2.42 -4.16 -11.45
C MET A 58 -1.80 -5.10 -10.41
N PRO A 59 -2.23 -6.38 -10.34
CA PRO A 59 -1.72 -7.31 -9.35
C PRO A 59 -0.22 -7.58 -9.56
N VAL A 60 0.45 -7.89 -8.46
CA VAL A 60 1.88 -8.21 -8.39
C VAL A 60 2.06 -9.59 -7.79
N ASP A 61 3.14 -10.28 -8.17
CA ASP A 61 3.49 -11.56 -7.58
C ASP A 61 4.01 -11.33 -6.15
N LEU A 62 3.22 -11.70 -5.16
CA LEU A 62 3.65 -11.65 -3.76
C LEU A 62 4.48 -12.90 -3.43
N PRO A 63 5.61 -12.75 -2.72
CA PRO A 63 6.30 -13.91 -2.16
C PRO A 63 5.40 -14.55 -1.11
N ASP A 64 5.37 -15.89 -1.09
CA ASP A 64 4.72 -16.64 -0.02
C ASP A 64 5.43 -16.34 1.31
N PRO A 65 4.72 -15.78 2.32
CA PRO A 65 5.34 -15.49 3.60
C PRO A 65 5.70 -16.80 4.31
N GLU A 66 6.98 -17.00 4.61
CA GLU A 66 7.41 -18.11 5.50
C GLU A 66 6.80 -17.97 6.89
N LYS A 67 6.61 -16.72 7.34
CA LYS A 67 6.07 -16.39 8.65
C LYS A 67 5.35 -15.05 8.62
N PHE A 68 4.30 -14.93 9.42
CA PHE A 68 3.70 -13.66 9.79
C PHE A 68 4.17 -13.20 11.16
N TYR A 69 4.39 -11.89 11.29
CA TYR A 69 4.80 -11.24 12.53
C TYR A 69 3.63 -10.47 13.14
N GLU A 70 3.47 -10.61 14.46
CA GLU A 70 2.61 -9.73 15.25
C GLU A 70 3.25 -8.36 15.42
N TYR A 71 2.43 -7.34 15.64
CA TYR A 71 2.87 -5.96 15.78
C TYR A 71 1.90 -5.16 16.64
N LYS A 72 2.39 -4.03 17.14
CA LYS A 72 1.62 -3.09 17.97
C LYS A 72 0.69 -2.25 17.10
N ASP A 73 -0.38 -1.74 17.72
CA ASP A 73 -1.39 -0.95 17.02
C ASP A 73 -0.81 0.30 16.30
N GLU A 74 0.32 0.83 16.77
CA GLU A 74 1.06 1.94 16.14
C GLU A 74 1.42 1.68 14.65
N TYR A 75 1.54 0.42 14.23
CA TYR A 75 1.85 0.08 12.83
C TYR A 75 0.69 0.36 11.87
N TYR A 76 -0.55 0.43 12.37
CA TYR A 76 -1.74 0.74 11.57
C TYR A 76 -1.85 2.24 11.26
N GLU A 77 -1.26 3.10 12.08
CA GLU A 77 -1.37 4.57 11.98
C GLU A 77 -0.15 5.22 11.28
N ARG A 78 0.78 4.39 10.79
CA ARG A 78 2.01 4.89 10.17
C ARG A 78 1.72 5.65 8.88
N ASP A 79 2.53 6.68 8.65
CA ASP A 79 2.59 7.41 7.38
C ASP A 79 3.25 6.52 6.30
N MET A 80 2.43 5.64 5.70
CA MET A 80 2.87 4.71 4.67
C MET A 80 3.55 5.39 3.47
N PRO A 81 3.06 6.53 2.94
CA PRO A 81 3.79 7.27 1.90
C PRO A 81 5.22 7.65 2.27
N LYS A 82 5.48 8.04 3.53
CA LYS A 82 6.86 8.30 4.00
C LYS A 82 7.69 7.02 4.07
N ILE A 83 7.12 5.95 4.60
CA ILE A 83 7.81 4.65 4.72
C ILE A 83 8.19 4.13 3.34
N TYR A 84 7.27 4.11 2.37
CA TYR A 84 7.58 3.70 1.01
C TYR A 84 8.71 4.51 0.40
N ARG A 85 8.64 5.85 0.46
CA ARG A 85 9.70 6.71 -0.09
C ARG A 85 11.06 6.46 0.57
N LYS A 86 11.07 6.17 1.88
CA LYS A 86 12.28 5.78 2.61
C LYS A 86 12.81 4.44 2.11
N THR A 87 11.99 3.39 2.08
CA THR A 87 12.39 2.07 1.59
C THR A 87 12.86 2.09 0.13
N LEU A 88 12.18 2.82 -0.75
CA LEU A 88 12.58 2.99 -2.16
C LEU A 88 13.95 3.66 -2.32
N ARG A 89 14.33 4.54 -1.38
CA ARG A 89 15.63 5.20 -1.37
C ARG A 89 16.70 4.29 -0.75
N ASP A 90 16.42 3.71 0.41
CA ASP A 90 17.40 2.93 1.18
C ASP A 90 17.76 1.64 0.47
N SER A 91 16.79 1.00 -0.19
CA SER A 91 17.01 -0.23 -0.97
C SER A 91 17.92 -0.02 -2.19
N LYS A 92 18.21 1.22 -2.61
CA LYS A 92 19.20 1.50 -3.66
C LYS A 92 20.64 1.42 -3.16
N THR A 93 20.85 1.38 -1.85
CA THR A 93 22.17 1.20 -1.24
C THR A 93 22.52 -0.27 -1.15
N GLU A 94 23.78 -0.62 -0.89
CA GLU A 94 24.21 -2.01 -0.67
C GLU A 94 23.86 -2.52 0.74
N LYS A 95 23.37 -1.65 1.63
CA LYS A 95 23.03 -2.03 3.00
C LYS A 95 21.73 -2.83 3.04
N PRO A 96 21.60 -3.81 3.96
CA PRO A 96 20.31 -4.43 4.23
C PRO A 96 19.24 -3.37 4.53
N THR A 97 18.11 -3.48 3.83
CA THR A 97 16.95 -2.59 4.01
C THR A 97 15.77 -3.44 4.44
N GLU A 98 15.15 -3.08 5.55
CA GLU A 98 13.99 -3.81 6.06
C GLU A 98 12.69 -3.09 5.67
N PHE A 99 11.66 -3.87 5.36
CA PHE A 99 10.30 -3.37 5.20
C PHE A 99 9.31 -4.27 5.94
N ALA A 100 8.72 -3.73 6.99
CA ALA A 100 7.65 -4.37 7.74
C ALA A 100 6.29 -3.82 7.31
N GLY A 101 5.45 -4.68 6.72
CA GLY A 101 4.15 -4.30 6.21
C GLY A 101 3.20 -5.48 6.05
N THR A 102 1.91 -5.18 6.05
CA THR A 102 0.86 -6.13 5.70
C THR A 102 0.94 -6.52 4.22
N LEU A 103 0.30 -7.61 3.79
CA LEU A 103 0.40 -8.06 2.40
C LEU A 103 -0.01 -6.99 1.38
N CYS A 104 -1.07 -6.22 1.66
CA CYS A 104 -1.48 -5.10 0.78
C CYS A 104 -0.41 -3.99 0.73
N GLN A 105 0.33 -3.78 1.82
CA GLN A 105 1.42 -2.81 1.88
C GLN A 105 2.67 -3.30 1.15
N ILE A 106 3.01 -4.59 1.28
CA ILE A 106 4.10 -5.23 0.52
C ILE A 106 3.77 -5.21 -0.98
N ALA A 107 2.53 -5.51 -1.36
CA ALA A 107 2.08 -5.42 -2.74
C ALA A 107 2.20 -3.98 -3.28
N GLY A 108 1.85 -2.99 -2.45
CA GLY A 108 2.04 -1.58 -2.77
C GLY A 108 3.52 -1.21 -2.97
N LEU A 109 4.42 -1.72 -2.12
CA LEU A 109 5.87 -1.53 -2.29
C LEU A 109 6.36 -2.14 -3.61
N LYS A 110 5.99 -3.40 -3.90
CA LYS A 110 6.31 -4.08 -5.17
C LYS A 110 5.79 -3.29 -6.37
N SER A 111 4.55 -2.83 -6.33
CA SER A 111 3.97 -2.01 -7.40
C SER A 111 4.81 -0.77 -7.68
N LEU A 112 5.32 -0.10 -6.63
CA LEU A 112 6.17 1.09 -6.75
C LEU A 112 7.62 0.79 -7.19
N MET A 113 8.15 -0.38 -6.83
CA MET A 113 9.52 -0.81 -7.16
C MET A 113 9.64 -1.51 -8.52
N GLY A 114 8.54 -2.08 -9.01
CA GLY A 114 8.54 -3.14 -10.03
C GLY A 114 8.60 -4.54 -9.39
N ASP A 115 8.24 -5.57 -10.17
CA ASP A 115 8.06 -6.94 -9.64
C ASP A 115 9.35 -7.59 -9.12
N ARG A 116 10.51 -7.16 -9.61
CA ARG A 116 11.81 -7.65 -9.13
C ARG A 116 12.24 -6.87 -7.89
N LEU A 117 12.06 -7.49 -6.72
CA LEU A 117 12.62 -7.00 -5.47
C LEU A 117 14.16 -7.04 -5.52
N ARG A 118 14.78 -6.12 -4.79
CA ARG A 118 16.24 -6.06 -4.65
C ARG A 118 16.69 -7.11 -3.62
N GLU A 119 17.86 -7.70 -3.85
CA GLU A 119 18.37 -8.79 -3.00
C GLU A 119 18.66 -8.36 -1.56
N ASN A 120 18.95 -7.07 -1.34
CA ASN A 120 19.18 -6.50 -0.01
C ASN A 120 17.89 -6.07 0.73
N LEU A 121 16.72 -6.28 0.16
CA LEU A 121 15.43 -5.93 0.76
C LEU A 121 14.85 -7.12 1.52
N ILE A 122 14.72 -6.97 2.83
CA ILE A 122 14.15 -7.97 3.74
C ILE A 122 12.71 -7.58 4.04
N LEU A 123 11.77 -8.48 3.76
CA LEU A 123 10.35 -8.27 4.01
C LEU A 123 9.90 -8.93 5.31
N TYR A 124 9.24 -8.18 6.17
CA TYR A 124 8.56 -8.68 7.35
C TYR A 124 7.05 -8.59 7.13
N SER A 125 6.46 -9.73 6.74
CA SER A 125 5.01 -9.85 6.52
C SER A 125 4.27 -9.76 7.83
N LEU A 126 3.48 -8.70 7.98
CA LEU A 126 2.72 -8.43 9.19
C LEU A 126 1.35 -9.11 9.12
N TYR A 127 0.97 -9.77 10.23
CA TYR A 127 -0.31 -10.48 10.33
C TYR A 127 -1.52 -9.54 10.25
N CYS A 128 -2.49 -9.85 9.41
CA CYS A 128 -3.81 -9.21 9.48
C CYS A 128 -4.84 -10.27 9.78
N ASP A 129 -5.72 -10.00 10.74
CA ASP A 129 -6.90 -10.81 11.00
C ASP A 129 -8.06 -10.30 10.13
N PRO A 130 -8.50 -11.03 9.09
CA PRO A 130 -9.64 -10.62 8.27
C PRO A 130 -10.98 -10.72 9.02
N ASP A 131 -11.08 -11.60 10.03
CA ASP A 131 -12.29 -11.79 10.84
C ASP A 131 -12.42 -10.70 11.92
N LYS A 132 -11.28 -10.16 12.37
CA LYS A 132 -11.20 -9.07 13.35
C LYS A 132 -10.25 -7.97 12.88
N PRO A 133 -10.60 -7.26 11.81
CA PRO A 133 -9.71 -6.28 11.21
C PRO A 133 -9.52 -5.09 12.14
N LYS A 134 -8.26 -4.78 12.45
CA LYS A 134 -7.88 -3.58 13.19
C LYS A 134 -8.11 -2.28 12.41
N ARG A 135 -8.11 -2.36 11.08
CA ARG A 135 -8.46 -1.26 10.18
C ARG A 135 -9.81 -1.54 9.50
N PRO A 136 -10.80 -0.63 9.59
CA PRO A 136 -12.13 -0.85 9.03
C PRO A 136 -12.14 -1.24 7.54
N GLU A 137 -11.25 -0.66 6.72
CA GLU A 137 -11.16 -0.95 5.29
C GLU A 137 -10.62 -2.35 4.94
N CYS A 138 -10.18 -3.12 5.94
CA CYS A 138 -9.69 -4.49 5.76
C CYS A 138 -10.80 -5.55 5.79
N VAL A 139 -12.06 -5.19 6.07
CA VAL A 139 -13.19 -6.15 6.12
C VAL A 139 -13.40 -6.92 4.80
N ASN A 140 -13.04 -6.32 3.66
CA ASN A 140 -13.11 -6.96 2.33
C ASN A 140 -11.71 -7.22 1.74
N CYS A 141 -10.74 -7.57 2.58
CA CYS A 141 -9.35 -7.79 2.15
C CYS A 141 -9.26 -8.79 0.98
N GLN A 142 -8.56 -8.42 -0.08
CA GLN A 142 -8.32 -9.31 -1.23
C GLN A 142 -6.96 -10.04 -1.15
N PHE A 143 -6.13 -9.70 -0.16
CA PHE A 143 -4.77 -10.22 -0.01
C PHE A 143 -4.67 -11.40 0.95
N ILE A 144 -5.64 -11.56 1.85
CA ILE A 144 -5.76 -12.71 2.73
C ILE A 144 -7.02 -13.45 2.28
N LYS A 145 -6.88 -14.71 1.92
CA LYS A 145 -7.95 -15.60 1.50
C LYS A 145 -8.16 -16.67 2.55
#